data_AF-A0A9D8T0X6-F1
#
_entry.id   AF-A0A9D8T0X6-F1
#
_cell.length_a   1.000
_cell.length_b   1.000
_cell.length_c   1.000
_cell.angle_alpha   90.00
_cell.angle_beta   90.00
_cell.angle_gamma   90.00
#
_symmetry.space_group_name_H-M   'P 1'
#
loop_
_entity.id
_entity.type
_entity.pdbx_description
1 polymer ?
#
loop_
_entity_poly.entity_id
_entity_poly.type
_entity_poly.pdbx_seq_one_letter_code
_entity_poly.pdbx_strand_id
1 'polypeptide(L)'
;KMVKSATHKREVLFVKPDFFVVADTMKSRDGKAHDYTMLLQMETLDVKTTPSSIHGVLSGEYDLYILPLSENVKITVESGKKKPVSGWFVGRNDKALHPASTVKITAKQQMNHRFVTLLFPLKKGAALPTAERISETDWKITFAGENYTLNLADLKKNFATDQ
;
A
#
# COMPACT_ATOMS: atom_id res chain seq x y z
N LYS A 1 -26.92 3.75 -19.73
CA LYS A 1 -26.18 4.19 -18.52
C LYS A 1 -24.72 4.40 -18.91
N MET A 2 -24.18 5.61 -18.79
CA MET A 2 -22.77 5.87 -19.12
C MET A 2 -21.86 5.11 -18.15
N VAL A 3 -20.88 4.36 -18.65
CA VAL A 3 -19.98 3.56 -17.81
C VAL A 3 -19.01 4.52 -17.10
N LYS A 4 -19.05 4.54 -15.76
CA LYS A 4 -18.01 5.18 -14.95
C LYS A 4 -16.76 4.31 -15.03
N SER A 5 -15.82 4.69 -15.89
CA SER A 5 -14.60 3.91 -16.12
C SER A 5 -13.34 4.73 -15.84
N ALA A 6 -12.31 4.05 -15.40
CA ALA A 6 -10.98 4.59 -15.19
C ALA A 6 -9.93 3.62 -15.79
N THR A 7 -8.76 4.14 -16.12
CA THR A 7 -7.57 3.33 -16.36
C THR A 7 -6.79 3.17 -15.06
N HIS A 8 -6.17 2.02 -14.88
CA HIS A 8 -5.29 1.71 -13.76
C HIS A 8 -3.97 1.18 -14.30
N LYS A 9 -2.87 1.84 -13.94
CA LYS A 9 -1.49 1.38 -14.20
C LYS A 9 -0.82 1.11 -12.85
N ARG A 10 -0.28 -0.09 -12.66
CA ARG A 10 0.55 -0.46 -11.50
C ARG A 10 2.01 -0.57 -11.89
N GLU A 11 2.87 0.05 -11.10
CA GLU A 11 4.33 -0.09 -11.14
C GLU A 11 4.77 -0.74 -9.84
N VAL A 12 5.60 -1.77 -9.92
CA VAL A 12 6.15 -2.48 -8.75
C VAL A 12 7.66 -2.52 -8.87
N LEU A 13 8.35 -2.00 -7.87
CA LEU A 13 9.80 -2.05 -7.73
C LEU A 13 10.14 -2.88 -6.50
N PHE A 14 11.02 -3.87 -6.65
CA PHE A 14 11.63 -4.55 -5.51
C PHE A 14 13.00 -3.89 -5.27
N VAL A 15 13.09 -3.07 -4.23
CA VAL A 15 14.34 -2.50 -3.74
C VAL A 15 15.04 -3.60 -2.96
N LYS A 16 15.87 -4.38 -3.66
CA LYS A 16 16.50 -5.58 -3.11
C LYS A 16 17.58 -5.22 -2.08
N PRO A 17 17.74 -6.05 -1.04
CA PRO A 17 16.88 -7.16 -0.63
C PRO A 17 15.65 -6.75 0.22
N ASP A 18 15.43 -5.45 0.42
CA ASP A 18 14.77 -4.93 1.61
C ASP A 18 13.25 -4.76 1.51
N PHE A 19 12.74 -4.05 0.49
CA PHE A 19 11.32 -3.65 0.47
C PHE A 19 10.77 -3.43 -0.93
N PHE A 20 9.44 -3.35 -1.03
CA PHE A 20 8.75 -3.10 -2.29
C PHE A 20 8.19 -1.69 -2.33
N VAL A 21 8.21 -1.07 -3.50
CA VAL A 21 7.44 0.13 -3.84
C VAL A 21 6.34 -0.29 -4.79
N VAL A 22 5.10 0.06 -4.46
CA VAL A 22 3.94 -0.13 -5.34
C VAL A 22 3.34 1.22 -5.63
N ALA A 23 3.26 1.59 -6.91
CA ALA A 23 2.59 2.81 -7.36
C ALA A 23 1.46 2.51 -8.33
N ASP A 24 0.25 2.91 -7.95
CA ASP A 24 -0.98 2.75 -8.72
C ASP A 24 -1.46 4.11 -9.21
N THR A 25 -1.41 4.31 -10.53
CA THR A 25 -1.93 5.52 -11.18
C THR A 25 -3.32 5.24 -11.73
N MET A 26 -4.30 5.97 -11.21
CA MET A 26 -5.70 5.97 -11.63
C MET A 26 -5.98 7.20 -12.49
N LYS A 27 -6.60 7.02 -13.66
CA LYS A 27 -7.06 8.14 -14.50
C LYS A 27 -8.49 7.91 -14.96
N SER A 28 -9.37 8.86 -14.70
CA SER A 28 -10.76 8.86 -15.17
C SER A 28 -10.81 8.83 -16.70
N ARG A 29 -11.74 8.05 -17.27
CA ARG A 29 -11.99 8.00 -18.72
C ARG A 29 -13.26 8.73 -19.15
N ASP A 30 -14.10 9.11 -18.19
CA ASP A 30 -15.37 9.79 -18.45
C ASP A 30 -15.30 11.30 -18.15
N GLY A 31 -14.11 11.81 -17.82
CA GLY A 31 -13.87 13.22 -17.50
C GLY A 31 -14.48 13.65 -16.15
N LYS A 32 -14.89 12.71 -15.30
CA LYS A 32 -15.52 13.00 -14.00
C LYS A 32 -14.64 12.53 -12.84
N ALA A 33 -14.82 13.17 -11.69
CA ALA A 33 -14.20 12.78 -10.43
C ALA A 33 -14.81 11.49 -9.87
N HIS A 34 -13.96 10.57 -9.41
CA HIS A 34 -14.34 9.26 -8.87
C HIS A 34 -13.78 9.11 -7.45
N ASP A 35 -14.32 8.14 -6.71
CA ASP A 35 -13.70 7.68 -5.47
C ASP A 35 -12.87 6.43 -5.80
N TYR A 36 -11.56 6.50 -5.53
CA TYR A 36 -10.65 5.38 -5.71
C TYR A 36 -10.32 4.76 -4.37
N THR A 37 -10.27 3.42 -4.31
CA THR A 37 -9.91 2.69 -3.08
C THR A 37 -8.93 1.59 -3.42
N MET A 38 -7.74 1.66 -2.83
CA MET A 38 -6.80 0.55 -2.80
C MET A 38 -7.13 -0.36 -1.61
N LEU A 39 -7.23 -1.66 -1.87
CA LEU A 39 -7.53 -2.69 -0.87
C LEU A 39 -6.27 -3.52 -0.61
N LEU A 40 -5.89 -3.64 0.66
CA LEU A 40 -4.83 -4.53 1.12
C LEU A 40 -5.46 -5.61 1.99
N GLN A 41 -5.27 -6.86 1.61
CA GLN A 41 -5.78 -8.01 2.35
C GLN A 41 -4.70 -8.53 3.28
N MET A 42 -5.06 -8.69 4.55
CA MET A 42 -4.14 -9.07 5.63
C MET A 42 -4.66 -10.36 6.28
N GLU A 43 -3.80 -11.38 6.34
CA GLU A 43 -4.08 -12.66 7.02
C GLU A 43 -3.94 -12.54 8.55
N THR A 44 -4.41 -11.44 9.12
CA THR A 44 -4.38 -11.18 10.56
C THR A 44 -5.56 -10.29 10.92
N LEU A 45 -5.98 -10.38 12.19
CA LEU A 45 -6.94 -9.46 12.79
C LEU A 45 -6.25 -8.30 13.53
N ASP A 46 -4.95 -8.43 13.82
CA ASP A 46 -4.16 -7.42 14.50
C ASP A 46 -3.51 -6.50 13.46
N VAL A 47 -4.27 -5.47 13.07
CA VAL A 47 -3.81 -4.40 12.18
C VAL A 47 -3.91 -3.07 12.90
N LYS A 48 -2.76 -2.43 13.09
CA LYS A 48 -2.65 -1.08 13.67
C LYS A 48 -2.44 -0.08 12.56
N THR A 49 -3.15 1.06 12.62
CA THR A 49 -3.04 2.10 11.60
C THR A 49 -2.88 3.47 12.22
N THR A 50 -2.09 4.30 11.55
CA THR A 50 -2.01 5.75 11.76
C THR A 50 -2.37 6.43 10.42
N PRO A 51 -2.44 7.76 10.34
CA PRO A 51 -2.60 8.44 9.05
C PRO A 51 -1.49 8.14 8.03
N SER A 52 -0.28 7.75 8.49
CA SER A 52 0.91 7.59 7.66
C SER A 52 1.47 6.16 7.63
N SER A 53 0.89 5.22 8.39
CA SER A 53 1.41 3.86 8.46
C SER A 53 0.33 2.81 8.74
N ILE A 54 0.61 1.59 8.31
CA ILE A 54 -0.19 0.39 8.57
C ILE A 54 0.78 -0.70 9.03
N HIS A 55 0.47 -1.37 10.13
CA HIS A 55 1.25 -2.48 10.67
C HIS A 55 0.33 -3.68 10.88
N GLY A 56 0.52 -4.73 10.08
CA GLY A 56 -0.13 -6.02 10.30
C GLY A 56 0.79 -6.98 11.04
N VAL A 57 0.36 -7.43 12.21
CA VAL A 57 1.10 -8.39 13.04
C VAL A 57 0.80 -9.81 12.57
N LEU A 58 1.84 -10.56 12.20
CA LEU A 58 1.72 -11.91 11.66
C LEU A 58 2.25 -12.96 12.65
N SER A 59 1.96 -14.24 12.42
CA SER A 59 2.34 -15.33 13.33
C SER A 59 3.83 -15.71 13.29
N GLY A 60 4.59 -15.30 12.26
CA GLY A 60 6.01 -15.64 12.07
C GLY A 60 7.01 -14.66 12.70
N GLU A 61 8.26 -14.70 12.24
CA GLU A 61 9.33 -13.78 12.68
C GLU A 61 9.22 -12.37 12.10
N TYR A 62 8.42 -12.21 11.05
CA TYR A 62 8.24 -10.96 10.31
C TYR A 62 6.78 -10.53 10.35
N ASP A 63 6.59 -9.24 10.57
CA ASP A 63 5.35 -8.53 10.36
C ASP A 63 5.38 -7.83 8.99
N LEU A 64 4.24 -7.28 8.56
CA LEU A 64 4.18 -6.40 7.40
C LEU A 64 3.97 -4.95 7.86
N TYR A 65 4.95 -4.09 7.58
CA TYR A 65 4.84 -2.66 7.82
C TYR A 65 4.72 -1.93 6.49
N ILE A 66 3.78 -0.98 6.40
CA ILE A 66 3.42 -0.31 5.16
C ILE A 66 3.39 1.19 5.39
N LEU A 67 4.06 1.93 4.50
CA LEU A 67 4.05 3.39 4.47
C LEU A 67 3.35 3.88 3.20
N PRO A 68 2.11 4.38 3.28
CA PRO A 68 1.50 5.12 2.20
C PRO A 68 2.14 6.51 2.08
N LEU A 69 2.75 6.80 0.92
CA LEU A 69 3.29 8.13 0.59
C LEU A 69 2.28 9.02 -0.14
N SER A 70 1.03 8.55 -0.23
CA SER A 70 -0.05 9.20 -0.99
C SER A 70 -0.67 10.29 -0.13
N GLU A 71 -0.86 11.46 -0.71
CA GLU A 71 -1.58 12.55 -0.05
C GLU A 71 -3.09 12.39 -0.19
N ASN A 72 -3.85 13.06 0.69
CA ASN A 72 -5.31 13.15 0.60
C ASN A 72 -6.03 11.79 0.60
N VAL A 73 -5.47 10.81 1.32
CA VAL A 73 -6.08 9.49 1.50
C VAL A 73 -6.60 9.29 2.92
N LYS A 74 -7.66 8.50 3.05
CA LYS A 74 -8.15 7.99 4.33
C LYS A 74 -7.83 6.50 4.44
N ILE A 75 -7.26 6.10 5.57
CA ILE A 75 -7.00 4.70 5.91
C ILE A 75 -8.10 4.21 6.86
N THR A 76 -8.67 3.04 6.56
CA THR A 76 -9.63 2.35 7.44
C THR A 76 -9.41 0.85 7.40
N VAL A 77 -9.76 0.14 8.46
CA VAL A 77 -9.67 -1.32 8.55
C VAL A 77 -11.07 -1.91 8.74
N GLU A 78 -11.39 -2.97 8.01
CA GLU A 78 -12.59 -3.78 8.21
C GLU A 78 -12.20 -5.24 8.40
N SER A 79 -12.75 -5.89 9.42
CA SER A 79 -12.51 -7.31 9.71
C SER A 79 -13.83 -8.06 9.82
N GLY A 80 -13.93 -9.23 9.19
CA GLY A 80 -15.10 -10.10 9.31
C GLY A 80 -16.44 -9.47 8.88
N LYS A 81 -16.42 -8.50 7.95
CA LYS A 81 -17.63 -7.78 7.54
C LYS A 81 -18.44 -8.62 6.56
N LYS A 82 -19.73 -8.84 6.82
CA LYS A 82 -20.60 -9.69 5.96
C LYS A 82 -21.27 -8.95 4.79
N LYS A 83 -21.51 -7.64 4.90
CA LYS A 83 -22.23 -6.85 3.89
C LYS A 83 -21.67 -5.41 3.80
N PRO A 84 -21.01 -5.02 2.69
CA PRO A 84 -20.40 -5.92 1.70
C PRO A 84 -19.35 -6.84 2.36
N VAL A 85 -19.06 -7.98 1.75
CA VAL A 85 -18.06 -8.93 2.26
C VAL A 85 -16.66 -8.28 2.21
N SER A 86 -15.97 -8.23 3.35
CA SER A 86 -14.59 -7.72 3.48
C SER A 86 -13.94 -8.28 4.74
N GLY A 87 -12.61 -8.45 4.73
CA GLY A 87 -11.87 -8.93 5.90
C GLY A 87 -12.13 -10.40 6.19
N TRP A 88 -12.02 -11.24 5.16
CA TRP A 88 -12.12 -12.69 5.29
C TRP A 88 -11.07 -13.35 4.40
N PHE A 89 -10.61 -14.54 4.78
CA PHE A 89 -9.81 -15.41 3.92
C PHE A 89 -10.35 -16.84 3.96
N VAL A 90 -10.06 -17.61 2.92
CA VAL A 90 -10.30 -19.05 2.87
C VAL A 90 -8.93 -19.70 2.74
N GLY A 91 -8.63 -20.63 3.64
CA GLY A 91 -7.33 -21.30 3.66
C GLY A 91 -7.13 -22.17 2.41
N ARG A 92 -5.87 -22.37 2.00
CA ARG A 92 -5.56 -23.22 0.84
C ARG A 92 -6.04 -24.67 1.02
N ASN A 93 -5.98 -25.17 2.26
CA ASN A 93 -6.33 -26.54 2.62
C ASN A 93 -7.61 -26.63 3.47
N ASP A 94 -8.28 -25.51 3.71
CA ASP A 94 -9.46 -25.42 4.56
C ASP A 94 -10.54 -24.60 3.86
N LYS A 95 -11.73 -25.19 3.70
CA LYS A 95 -12.89 -24.54 3.08
C LYS A 95 -13.63 -23.60 4.04
N ALA A 96 -13.24 -23.55 5.30
CA ALA A 96 -13.82 -22.62 6.27
C ALA A 96 -13.43 -21.18 5.94
N LEU A 97 -14.40 -20.29 6.13
CA LEU A 97 -14.20 -18.85 6.01
C LEU A 97 -13.69 -18.32 7.35
N HIS A 98 -12.48 -17.76 7.34
CA HIS A 98 -11.83 -17.24 8.52
C HIS A 98 -11.84 -15.71 8.50
N PRO A 99 -12.12 -15.06 9.64
CA PRO A 99 -12.04 -13.61 9.73
C PRO A 99 -10.58 -13.17 9.54
N ALA A 100 -10.38 -12.13 8.76
CA ALA A 100 -9.11 -11.47 8.46
C ALA A 100 -9.35 -9.95 8.44
N SER A 101 -8.35 -9.16 8.03
CA SER A 101 -8.51 -7.72 7.87
C SER A 101 -8.35 -7.30 6.41
N THR A 102 -9.20 -6.36 5.98
CA THR A 102 -9.00 -5.57 4.77
C THR A 102 -8.67 -4.15 5.20
N VAL A 103 -7.50 -3.65 4.80
CA VAL A 103 -7.17 -2.23 4.90
C VAL A 103 -7.61 -1.53 3.61
N LYS A 104 -8.27 -0.39 3.76
CA LYS A 104 -8.74 0.45 2.66
C LYS A 104 -8.01 1.78 2.70
N ILE A 105 -7.34 2.13 1.62
CA ILE A 105 -6.72 3.43 1.40
C ILE A 105 -7.55 4.15 0.33
N THR A 106 -8.27 5.19 0.74
CA THR A 106 -9.32 5.81 -0.08
C THR A 106 -8.99 7.24 -0.44
N ALA A 107 -9.01 7.58 -1.72
CA ALA A 107 -8.97 8.94 -2.25
C ALA A 107 -10.35 9.30 -2.81
N LYS A 108 -10.94 10.40 -2.34
CA LYS A 108 -12.30 10.81 -2.75
C LYS A 108 -12.27 11.94 -3.77
N GLN A 109 -13.24 11.89 -4.68
CA GLN A 109 -13.53 12.94 -5.66
C GLN A 109 -12.29 13.37 -6.48
N GLN A 110 -11.54 12.39 -6.97
CA GLN A 110 -10.35 12.62 -7.78
C GLN A 110 -10.61 12.29 -9.25
N MET A 111 -10.18 13.16 -10.17
CA MET A 111 -10.14 12.80 -11.60
C MET A 111 -8.99 11.82 -11.87
N ASN A 112 -7.80 12.18 -11.37
CA ASN A 112 -6.59 11.38 -11.41
C ASN A 112 -6.06 11.23 -9.98
N HIS A 113 -5.60 10.04 -9.62
CA HIS A 113 -4.97 9.83 -8.32
C HIS A 113 -3.82 8.84 -8.45
N ARG A 114 -2.78 9.02 -7.64
CA ARG A 114 -1.65 8.09 -7.59
C ARG A 114 -1.46 7.60 -6.17
N PHE A 115 -1.77 6.33 -5.94
CA PHE A 115 -1.39 5.67 -4.69
C PHE A 115 0.06 5.24 -4.79
N VAL A 116 0.87 5.56 -3.80
CA VAL A 116 2.23 5.06 -3.61
C VAL A 116 2.30 4.44 -2.22
N THR A 117 2.65 3.17 -2.14
CA THR A 117 2.86 2.43 -0.89
C THR A 117 4.18 1.70 -0.89
N LEU A 118 4.91 1.85 0.21
CA LEU A 118 6.09 1.05 0.52
C LEU A 118 5.68 -0.14 1.38
N LEU A 119 6.16 -1.34 1.06
CA LEU A 119 5.85 -2.59 1.78
C LEU A 119 7.15 -3.17 2.33
N PHE A 120 7.27 -3.21 3.66
CA PHE A 120 8.46 -3.67 4.36
C PHE A 120 8.18 -5.00 5.09
N PRO A 121 8.91 -6.08 4.78
CA PRO A 121 9.00 -7.23 5.68
C PRO A 121 9.77 -6.78 6.93
N LEU A 122 9.04 -6.57 8.04
CA LEU A 122 9.60 -6.03 9.26
C LEU A 122 9.90 -7.18 10.23
N LYS A 123 11.19 -7.47 10.48
CA LYS A 123 11.56 -8.44 11.51
C LYS A 123 11.05 -7.96 12.87
N LYS A 124 10.41 -8.83 13.64
CA LYS A 124 9.88 -8.48 14.96
C LYS A 124 10.99 -7.92 15.87
N GLY A 125 10.70 -6.78 16.48
CA GLY A 125 11.65 -6.04 17.32
C GLY A 125 12.65 -5.16 16.58
N ALA A 126 12.66 -5.16 15.24
CA ALA A 126 13.47 -4.23 14.46
C ALA A 126 12.91 -2.79 14.53
N ALA A 127 13.76 -1.81 14.24
CA ALA A 127 13.34 -0.42 14.10
C ALA A 127 12.34 -0.26 12.95
N LEU A 128 11.33 0.58 13.16
CA LEU A 128 10.32 0.87 12.13
C LEU A 128 10.94 1.66 10.97
N PRO A 129 10.56 1.37 9.72
CA PRO A 129 10.97 2.19 8.58
C PRO A 129 10.36 3.59 8.68
N THR A 130 11.08 4.58 8.15
CA THR A 130 10.60 5.95 8.03
C THR A 130 10.69 6.42 6.58
N ALA A 131 9.82 7.37 6.22
CA ALA A 131 9.82 8.03 4.93
C ALA A 131 9.66 9.52 5.14
N GLU A 132 10.61 10.30 4.64
CA GLU A 132 10.63 11.76 4.71
C GLU A 132 10.62 12.33 3.30
N ARG A 133 9.70 13.26 3.03
CA ARG A 133 9.70 13.99 1.77
C ARG A 133 10.83 15.02 1.79
N ILE A 134 11.74 14.95 0.82
CA ILE A 134 12.88 15.86 0.69
C ILE A 134 12.75 16.83 -0.49
N SER A 135 11.90 16.52 -1.48
CA SER A 135 11.51 17.43 -2.56
C SER A 135 10.07 17.12 -3.02
N GLU A 136 9.57 17.79 -4.07
CA GLU A 136 8.25 17.48 -4.64
C GLU A 136 8.12 16.01 -5.09
N THR A 137 9.22 15.43 -5.58
CA THR A 137 9.22 14.08 -6.15
C THR A 137 10.06 13.10 -5.35
N ASP A 138 10.99 13.57 -4.53
CA ASP A 138 11.97 12.72 -3.85
C ASP A 138 11.62 12.49 -2.39
N TRP A 139 11.81 11.24 -1.99
CA TRP A 139 11.64 10.78 -0.61
C TRP A 139 12.92 10.10 -0.13
N LYS A 140 13.32 10.42 1.10
CA LYS A 140 14.33 9.68 1.84
C LYS A 140 13.65 8.58 2.64
N ILE A 141 14.03 7.33 2.40
CA ILE A 141 13.53 6.17 3.12
C ILE A 141 14.66 5.65 4.02
N THR A 142 14.36 5.44 5.31
CA THR A 142 15.30 4.81 6.24
C THR A 142 14.77 3.46 6.65
N PHE A 143 15.54 2.40 6.45
CA PHE A 143 15.15 1.05 6.85
C PHE A 143 16.37 0.15 7.02
N ALA A 144 16.35 -0.71 8.04
CA ALA A 144 17.43 -1.65 8.35
C ALA A 144 18.84 -1.02 8.50
N GLY A 145 18.93 0.25 8.90
CA GLY A 145 20.19 1.00 9.04
C GLY A 145 20.66 1.68 7.75
N GLU A 146 19.97 1.45 6.63
CA GLU A 146 20.28 2.00 5.32
C GLU A 146 19.39 3.19 4.97
N ASN A 147 19.88 4.05 4.07
CA ASN A 147 19.15 5.19 3.53
C ASN A 147 18.97 5.04 2.01
N TYR A 148 17.74 5.23 1.53
CA TYR A 148 17.40 5.16 0.11
C TYR A 148 16.78 6.48 -0.35
N THR A 149 17.10 6.91 -1.57
CA THR A 149 16.42 8.04 -2.22
C THR A 149 15.46 7.51 -3.28
N LEU A 150 14.17 7.73 -3.07
CA LEU A 150 13.11 7.30 -3.98
C LEU A 150 12.54 8.52 -4.72
N ASN A 151 12.79 8.62 -6.02
CA ASN A 151 12.18 9.57 -6.93
C ASN A 151 10.85 9.03 -7.47
N LEU A 152 9.73 9.63 -7.08
CA LEU A 152 8.41 9.18 -7.51
C LEU A 152 8.09 9.54 -8.97
N ALA A 153 8.76 10.53 -9.58
CA ALA A 153 8.50 10.92 -10.96
C ALA A 153 8.86 9.82 -11.96
N ASP A 154 9.94 9.07 -11.71
CA ASP A 154 10.38 7.96 -12.56
C ASP A 154 10.86 6.77 -11.73
N LEU A 155 9.94 5.90 -11.34
CA LEU A 155 10.26 4.69 -10.57
C LEU A 155 11.23 3.73 -11.29
N LYS A 156 11.38 3.82 -12.62
CA LYS A 156 12.30 2.94 -13.36
C LYS A 156 13.75 3.36 -13.25
N LYS A 157 14.01 4.67 -13.10
CA LYS A 157 15.37 5.21 -12.94
C LYS A 157 15.88 5.11 -11.51
N ASN A 158 15.01 4.75 -10.58
CA ASN A 158 15.41 4.52 -9.20
C ASN A 158 16.28 3.28 -9.10
N PHE A 159 17.48 3.44 -8.55
CA PHE A 159 18.41 2.36 -8.26
C PHE A 159 18.79 1.51 -9.49
N ALA A 160 18.63 2.07 -10.71
CA ALA A 160 19.21 1.50 -11.91
C ALA A 160 20.74 1.59 -11.75
N THR A 161 21.36 0.45 -11.50
CA THR A 161 22.78 0.26 -11.79
C THR A 161 22.88 0.10 -13.31
N ASP A 162 23.78 0.86 -13.93
CA ASP A 162 24.16 0.65 -15.34
C ASP A 162 24.44 -0.86 -15.53
N GLN A 163 23.73 -1.49 -16.47
CA GLN A 163 24.02 -2.86 -16.90
C GLN A 163 25.24 -2.89 -17.80
#